data_AF-A0A5E6NCS8-F1
#
_entry.id   AF-A0A5E6NCS8-F1
#
_cell.length_a   1.000
_cell.length_b   1.000
_cell.length_c   1.000
_cell.angle_alpha   90.00
_cell.angle_beta   90.00
_cell.angle_gamma   90.00
#
_symmetry.space_group_name_H-M   'P 1'
#
loop_
_entity.id
_entity.type
_entity.pdbx_description
1 polymer ?
#
loop_
_entity_poly.entity_id
_entity_poly.type
_entity_poly.pdbx_seq_one_letter_code
_entity_poly.pdbx_strand_id
1 'polypeptide(L)'
;MEDFKTKDSFLKDKKIVLGLSGGIDSVVLLHYLHKHYPNNLRAVHCNHHLSKHCSEWEVFCKDLCAALNIPYTNIDIKLLKVSNIEENARKIRYHSLSCNLEKNEILCTAHHQNDQAETLLLQLFRGCGVAGLAAMPKSKPFGKGTHYRPMLNIGKSVILKYAKNNHLSWVEDDSNMNKKFRRNFLRLTIIPKLEAVIKI
;
A
#
# COMPACT_ATOMS: atom_id res chain seq x y z
N MET A 1 -12.71 -5.34 2.63
CA MET A 1 -13.34 -5.32 3.96
C MET A 1 -14.07 -4.00 4.22
N GLU A 2 -14.95 -3.96 5.22
CA GLU A 2 -15.59 -2.73 5.75
C GLU A 2 -15.00 -2.30 7.10
N ASP A 3 -14.44 -3.25 7.85
CA ASP A 3 -13.69 -3.00 9.08
C ASP A 3 -12.52 -3.99 9.24
N PHE A 4 -11.74 -3.83 10.31
CA PHE A 4 -10.65 -4.75 10.67
C PHE A 4 -11.08 -5.86 11.65
N LYS A 5 -12.36 -5.94 12.01
CA LYS A 5 -12.87 -6.91 12.99
C LYS A 5 -13.22 -8.23 12.32
N THR A 6 -13.76 -8.16 11.12
CA THR A 6 -14.27 -9.31 10.37
C THR A 6 -13.23 -9.83 9.38
N LYS A 7 -13.31 -11.13 9.05
CA LYS A 7 -12.49 -11.71 7.97
C LYS A 7 -13.03 -11.25 6.62
N ASP A 8 -12.11 -10.90 5.72
CA ASP A 8 -12.44 -10.64 4.32
C ASP A 8 -12.67 -11.98 3.60
N SER A 9 -13.91 -12.23 3.17
CA SER A 9 -14.29 -13.50 2.53
C SER A 9 -13.50 -13.79 1.25
N PHE A 10 -13.02 -12.76 0.55
CA PHE A 10 -12.22 -12.92 -0.66
C PHE A 10 -10.87 -13.60 -0.39
N LEU A 11 -10.32 -13.43 0.81
CA LEU A 11 -9.01 -13.94 1.21
C LEU A 11 -9.06 -15.33 1.86
N LYS A 12 -10.27 -15.86 2.09
CA LYS A 12 -10.44 -17.19 2.69
C LYS A 12 -9.77 -18.25 1.81
N ASP A 13 -8.94 -19.08 2.44
CA ASP A 13 -8.22 -20.20 1.82
C ASP A 13 -7.29 -19.79 0.65
N LYS A 14 -6.88 -18.52 0.58
CA LYS A 14 -5.92 -18.01 -0.41
C LYS A 14 -4.52 -17.93 0.17
N LYS A 15 -3.51 -18.09 -0.69
CA LYS A 15 -2.12 -17.72 -0.39
C LYS A 15 -1.94 -16.21 -0.58
N ILE A 16 -1.50 -15.51 0.45
CA ILE A 16 -1.50 -14.05 0.55
C ILE A 16 -0.06 -13.54 0.55
N VAL A 17 0.19 -12.56 -0.31
CA VAL A 17 1.46 -11.85 -0.40
C VAL A 17 1.22 -10.40 -0.06
N LEU A 18 1.75 -9.90 1.05
CA LEU A 18 1.64 -8.49 1.39
C LEU A 18 2.80 -7.69 0.80
N GLY A 19 2.50 -6.63 0.05
CA GLY A 19 3.48 -5.57 -0.24
C GLY A 19 3.69 -4.70 1.00
N LEU A 20 4.80 -4.91 1.72
CA LEU A 20 5.13 -4.25 2.98
C LEU A 20 6.10 -3.09 2.74
N SER A 21 5.66 -1.84 3.01
CA SER A 21 6.53 -0.67 2.91
C SER A 21 7.10 -0.21 4.26
N GLY A 22 6.57 -0.73 5.37
CA GLY A 22 6.92 -0.30 6.73
C GLY A 22 6.11 0.90 7.22
N GLY A 23 5.43 1.62 6.31
CA GLY A 23 4.52 2.70 6.68
C GLY A 23 3.23 2.18 7.32
N ILE A 24 2.56 3.05 8.08
CA ILE A 24 1.39 2.73 8.91
C ILE A 24 0.34 1.87 8.19
N ASP A 25 -0.02 2.18 6.94
CA ASP A 25 -1.07 1.44 6.22
C ASP A 25 -0.67 -0.02 6.00
N SER A 26 0.59 -0.23 5.58
CA SER A 26 1.12 -1.57 5.33
C SER A 26 1.31 -2.38 6.62
N VAL A 27 1.69 -1.72 7.73
CA VAL A 27 1.81 -2.35 9.05
C VAL A 27 0.44 -2.75 9.59
N VAL A 28 -0.57 -1.87 9.48
CA VAL A 28 -1.94 -2.19 9.87
C VAL A 28 -2.47 -3.37 9.06
N LEU A 29 -2.23 -3.38 7.75
CA LEU A 29 -2.61 -4.50 6.90
C LEU A 29 -1.89 -5.80 7.28
N LEU A 30 -0.59 -5.74 7.57
CA LEU A 30 0.19 -6.90 8.06
C LEU A 30 -0.43 -7.47 9.33
N HIS A 31 -0.68 -6.61 10.33
CA HIS A 31 -1.24 -7.02 11.60
C HIS A 31 -2.64 -7.65 11.43
N TYR A 32 -3.50 -7.04 10.62
CA TYR A 32 -4.81 -7.60 10.28
C TYR A 32 -4.70 -8.96 9.58
N LEU A 33 -3.86 -9.08 8.55
CA LEU A 33 -3.71 -10.32 7.78
C LEU A 33 -3.12 -11.45 8.64
N HIS A 34 -2.13 -11.14 9.47
CA HIS A 34 -1.53 -12.10 10.39
C HIS A 34 -2.56 -12.62 11.40
N LYS A 35 -3.35 -11.72 12.00
CA LYS A 35 -4.38 -12.08 12.97
C LYS A 35 -5.45 -13.02 12.38
N HIS A 36 -5.83 -12.82 11.12
CA HIS A 36 -6.97 -13.51 10.50
C HIS A 36 -6.58 -14.70 9.60
N TYR A 37 -5.35 -14.72 9.08
CA TYR A 37 -4.81 -15.69 8.11
C TYR A 37 -3.34 -16.06 8.39
N PRO A 38 -2.96 -16.44 9.63
CA PRO A 38 -1.56 -16.56 10.06
C PRO A 38 -0.72 -17.53 9.22
N ASN A 39 -1.31 -18.63 8.72
CA ASN A 39 -0.59 -19.69 8.02
C ASN A 39 -0.47 -19.48 6.50
N ASN A 40 -1.14 -18.46 5.96
CA ASN A 40 -1.25 -18.25 4.51
C ASN A 40 -0.60 -16.94 4.05
N LEU A 41 0.22 -16.31 4.90
CA LEU A 41 0.75 -14.98 4.69
C LEU A 41 2.27 -15.00 4.53
N ARG A 42 2.76 -14.31 3.49
CA ARG A 42 4.16 -13.86 3.39
C ARG A 42 4.22 -12.38 3.06
N ALA A 43 5.31 -11.72 3.44
CA ALA A 43 5.54 -10.31 3.19
C ALA A 43 6.68 -10.10 2.19
N VAL A 44 6.51 -9.12 1.30
CA VAL A 44 7.51 -8.71 0.33
C VAL A 44 7.75 -7.21 0.50
N HIS A 45 8.99 -6.84 0.81
CA HIS A 45 9.45 -5.47 0.78
C HIS A 45 10.14 -5.18 -0.55
N CYS A 46 9.98 -3.96 -1.06
CA CYS A 46 10.70 -3.49 -2.22
C CYS A 46 11.55 -2.29 -1.79
N ASN A 47 12.86 -2.47 -1.77
CA ASN A 47 13.80 -1.40 -1.44
C ASN A 47 14.26 -0.71 -2.73
N HIS A 48 14.00 0.60 -2.86
CA HIS A 48 14.28 1.37 -4.08
C HIS A 48 15.50 2.28 -3.93
N HIS A 49 16.12 2.31 -2.74
CA HIS A 49 17.26 3.15 -2.39
C HIS A 49 17.09 4.66 -2.66
N LEU A 50 15.85 5.15 -2.66
CA LEU A 50 15.54 6.56 -2.87
C LEU A 50 15.63 7.40 -1.59
N SER A 51 15.36 6.78 -0.45
CA SER A 51 15.44 7.42 0.87
C SER A 51 16.80 7.14 1.48
N LYS A 52 17.36 8.12 2.20
CA LYS A 52 18.53 7.92 3.05
C LYS A 52 18.28 6.93 4.20
N HIS A 53 17.01 6.72 4.55
CA HIS A 53 16.55 5.78 5.58
C HIS A 53 16.17 4.40 5.03
N CYS A 54 16.45 4.10 3.75
CA CYS A 54 16.00 2.84 3.14
C CYS A 54 16.48 1.60 3.88
N SER A 55 17.73 1.61 4.37
CA SER A 55 18.30 0.51 5.16
C SER A 55 17.58 0.32 6.50
N GLU A 56 17.25 1.42 7.19
CA GLU A 56 16.51 1.38 8.46
C GLU A 56 15.10 0.80 8.27
N TRP A 57 14.43 1.18 7.17
CA TRP A 57 13.09 0.68 6.85
C TRP A 57 13.10 -0.80 6.48
N GLU A 58 14.13 -1.26 5.77
CA GLU A 58 14.32 -2.67 5.46
C GLU A 58 14.52 -3.49 6.73
N VAL A 59 15.39 -3.04 7.64
CA VAL A 59 15.62 -3.69 8.94
C VAL A 59 14.32 -3.72 9.74
N PHE A 60 13.62 -2.59 9.84
CA PHE A 60 12.32 -2.52 10.51
C PHE A 60 11.31 -3.54 9.95
N CYS A 61 11.16 -3.62 8.63
CA CYS A 61 10.22 -4.57 8.00
C CYS A 61 10.60 -6.02 8.25
N LYS A 62 11.91 -6.33 8.20
CA LYS A 62 12.45 -7.66 8.45
C LYS A 62 12.19 -8.08 9.91
N ASP A 63 12.51 -7.22 10.86
CA ASP A 63 12.34 -7.49 12.29
C ASP A 63 10.87 -7.63 12.68
N LEU A 64 10.00 -6.80 12.09
CA LEU A 64 8.56 -6.90 12.27
C LEU A 64 8.01 -8.25 11.78
N CYS A 65 8.46 -8.73 10.62
CA CYS A 65 8.03 -10.03 10.11
C CYS A 65 8.60 -11.18 10.94
N ALA A 66 9.86 -11.07 11.39
CA ALA A 66 10.50 -12.07 12.24
C ALA A 66 9.76 -12.22 13.59
N ALA A 67 9.38 -11.10 14.22
CA ALA A 67 8.63 -11.10 15.48
C ALA A 67 7.25 -11.78 15.36
N LEU A 68 6.64 -11.75 14.17
CA LEU A 68 5.34 -12.38 13.87
C LEU A 68 5.46 -13.76 13.21
N ASN A 69 6.69 -14.28 13.05
CA ASN A 69 6.98 -15.52 12.33
C ASN A 69 6.38 -15.56 10.90
N ILE A 70 6.45 -14.44 10.18
CA ILE A 70 5.95 -14.28 8.81
C ILE A 70 7.13 -14.41 7.83
N PRO A 71 7.07 -15.29 6.82
CA PRO A 71 8.07 -15.34 5.76
C PRO A 71 8.25 -13.98 5.08
N TYR A 72 9.49 -13.51 5.02
CA TYR A 72 9.85 -12.19 4.50
C TYR A 72 10.79 -12.31 3.30
N THR A 73 10.55 -11.51 2.26
CA THR A 73 11.44 -11.36 1.13
C THR A 73 11.72 -9.89 0.88
N ASN A 74 12.99 -9.50 0.85
CA ASN A 74 13.40 -8.20 0.35
C ASN A 74 13.74 -8.29 -1.13
N ILE A 75 13.17 -7.39 -1.92
CA ILE A 75 13.51 -7.20 -3.33
C ILE A 75 14.26 -5.89 -3.45
N ASP A 76 15.53 -5.98 -3.78
CA ASP A 76 16.36 -4.83 -4.10
C ASP A 76 16.04 -4.33 -5.53
N ILE A 77 15.64 -3.06 -5.64
CA ILE A 77 15.32 -2.39 -6.89
C ILE A 77 16.40 -1.37 -7.22
N LYS A 78 17.14 -1.65 -8.29
CA LYS A 78 18.07 -0.71 -8.91
C LYS A 78 17.32 0.23 -9.84
N LEU A 79 17.25 1.50 -9.48
CA LEU A 79 16.70 2.55 -10.34
C LEU A 79 17.80 3.13 -11.24
N LEU A 80 17.55 3.15 -12.55
CA LEU A 80 18.36 3.94 -13.46
C LEU A 80 17.98 5.43 -13.27
N LYS A 81 18.98 6.32 -13.21
CA LYS A 81 18.76 7.78 -13.09
C LYS A 81 18.14 8.32 -14.38
N VAL A 82 16.81 8.31 -14.45
CA VAL A 82 16.03 8.87 -15.56
C VAL A 82 14.99 9.85 -14.99
N SER A 83 14.52 10.77 -15.83
CA SER A 83 13.36 11.62 -15.51
C SER A 83 12.15 10.79 -15.04
N ASN A 84 11.28 11.37 -14.22
CA ASN A 84 10.11 10.70 -13.62
C ASN A 84 10.44 9.54 -12.66
N ILE A 85 11.39 9.76 -11.74
CA ILE A 85 11.84 8.78 -10.74
C ILE A 85 10.68 8.09 -10.01
N GLU A 86 9.65 8.80 -9.56
CA GLU A 86 8.51 8.21 -8.83
C GLU A 86 7.70 7.23 -9.69
N GLU A 87 7.44 7.59 -10.95
CA GLU A 87 6.68 6.73 -11.87
C GLU A 87 7.48 5.49 -12.23
N ASN A 88 8.79 5.65 -12.49
CA ASN A 88 9.69 4.55 -12.78
C ASN A 88 9.86 3.63 -11.58
N ALA A 89 10.05 4.18 -10.38
CA ALA A 89 10.09 3.41 -9.13
C ALA A 89 8.81 2.62 -8.92
N ARG A 90 7.65 3.24 -9.19
CA ARG A 90 6.36 2.54 -9.14
C ARG A 90 6.30 1.41 -10.17
N LYS A 91 6.65 1.67 -11.43
CA LYS A 91 6.63 0.65 -12.50
C LYS A 91 7.52 -0.54 -12.16
N ILE A 92 8.76 -0.29 -11.76
CA ILE A 92 9.73 -1.34 -11.41
C ILE A 92 9.26 -2.11 -10.18
N ARG A 93 8.74 -1.44 -9.14
CA ARG A 93 8.16 -2.13 -7.98
C ARG A 93 7.06 -3.10 -8.36
N TYR A 94 6.08 -2.66 -9.16
CA TYR A 94 5.00 -3.55 -9.59
C TYR A 94 5.53 -4.67 -10.50
N HIS A 95 6.52 -4.40 -11.35
CA HIS A 95 7.16 -5.46 -12.13
C HIS A 95 7.83 -6.50 -11.22
N SER A 96 8.66 -6.08 -10.26
CA SER A 96 9.33 -6.99 -9.34
C SER A 96 8.36 -7.79 -8.48
N LEU A 97 7.30 -7.15 -7.97
CA LEU A 97 6.22 -7.85 -7.26
C LEU A 97 5.53 -8.88 -8.14
N SER A 98 5.28 -8.56 -9.41
CA SER A 98 4.67 -9.49 -10.36
C SER A 98 5.58 -10.70 -10.64
N CYS A 99 6.89 -10.48 -10.76
CA CYS A 99 7.86 -11.55 -11.00
C CYS A 99 8.06 -12.46 -9.78
N ASN A 100 7.90 -11.92 -8.57
CA ASN A 100 7.98 -12.67 -7.32
C ASN A 100 6.68 -13.42 -6.95
N LEU A 101 5.59 -13.20 -7.69
CA LEU A 101 4.29 -13.80 -7.40
C LEU A 101 4.20 -15.22 -7.98
N GLU A 102 3.82 -16.18 -7.14
CA GLU A 102 3.51 -17.54 -7.57
C GLU A 102 2.11 -17.64 -8.19
N LYS A 103 1.84 -18.80 -8.82
CA LYS A 103 0.53 -19.06 -9.43
C LYS A 103 -0.57 -19.04 -8.36
N ASN A 104 -1.66 -18.32 -8.64
CA ASN A 104 -2.84 -18.19 -7.78
C ASN A 104 -2.61 -17.48 -6.43
N GLU A 105 -1.46 -16.83 -6.23
CA GLU A 105 -1.26 -15.96 -5.05
C GLU A 105 -2.01 -14.64 -5.18
N ILE A 106 -2.38 -14.07 -4.04
CA ILE A 106 -3.07 -12.79 -3.92
C ILE A 106 -2.12 -11.75 -3.35
N LEU A 107 -1.63 -10.86 -4.22
CA LEU A 107 -0.90 -9.67 -3.80
C LEU A 107 -1.86 -8.70 -3.12
N CYS A 108 -1.69 -8.46 -1.83
CA CYS A 108 -2.39 -7.45 -1.06
C CYS A 108 -1.54 -6.19 -0.93
N THR A 109 -2.17 -5.02 -1.14
CA THR A 109 -1.55 -3.71 -0.87
C THR A 109 -2.48 -2.85 -0.02
N ALA A 110 -1.92 -2.04 0.86
CA ALA A 110 -2.66 -1.24 1.83
C ALA A 110 -3.23 0.07 1.26
N HIS A 111 -3.66 0.08 0.00
CA HIS A 111 -4.37 1.24 -0.54
C HIS A 111 -5.71 1.41 0.16
N HIS A 112 -6.04 2.65 0.49
CA HIS A 112 -7.21 3.03 1.28
C HIS A 112 -8.05 4.12 0.60
N GLN A 113 -9.09 4.61 1.28
CA GLN A 113 -10.06 5.55 0.69
C GLN A 113 -9.41 6.88 0.25
N ASN A 114 -8.46 7.44 1.02
CA ASN A 114 -7.77 8.65 0.56
C ASN A 114 -6.92 8.41 -0.71
N ASP A 115 -6.33 7.21 -0.91
CA ASP A 115 -5.62 6.90 -2.16
C ASP A 115 -6.58 6.81 -3.35
N GLN A 116 -7.83 6.37 -3.11
CA GLN A 116 -8.89 6.42 -4.12
C GLN A 116 -9.22 7.84 -4.52
N ALA A 117 -9.44 8.72 -3.54
CA ALA A 117 -9.70 10.12 -3.79
C ALA A 117 -8.54 10.79 -4.56
N GLU A 118 -7.29 10.54 -4.16
CA GLU A 118 -6.11 11.02 -4.89
C GLU A 118 -6.08 10.52 -6.33
N THR A 119 -6.36 9.23 -6.55
CA THR A 119 -6.36 8.65 -7.90
C THR A 119 -7.48 9.23 -8.75
N LEU A 120 -8.69 9.34 -8.20
CA LEU A 120 -9.84 9.96 -8.84
C LEU A 120 -9.52 11.40 -9.28
N LEU A 121 -9.03 12.24 -8.36
CA LEU A 121 -8.71 13.64 -8.63
C LEU A 121 -7.60 13.78 -9.67
N LEU A 122 -6.56 12.94 -9.62
CA LEU A 122 -5.52 12.93 -10.66
C LEU A 122 -6.07 12.61 -12.04
N GLN A 123 -6.98 11.64 -12.14
CA GLN A 123 -7.57 11.24 -13.43
C GLN A 123 -8.57 12.30 -13.92
N LEU A 124 -9.32 12.91 -13.01
CA LEU A 124 -10.20 14.03 -13.32
C LEU A 124 -9.42 15.22 -13.89
N PHE A 125 -8.33 15.64 -13.23
CA PHE A 125 -7.50 16.75 -13.70
C PHE A 125 -6.72 16.45 -14.98
N ARG A 126 -6.65 15.17 -15.39
CA ARG A 126 -6.10 14.75 -16.70
C ARG A 126 -7.16 14.73 -17.82
N GLY A 127 -8.41 15.05 -17.52
CA GLY A 127 -9.50 15.02 -18.49
C GLY A 127 -9.93 13.60 -18.87
N CYS A 128 -9.76 12.61 -18.00
CA CYS A 128 -10.19 11.25 -18.28
C CYS A 128 -11.73 11.13 -18.28
N GLY A 129 -12.28 10.33 -19.20
CA GLY A 129 -13.71 9.98 -19.20
C GLY A 129 -14.13 9.08 -18.04
N VAL A 130 -15.41 8.69 -18.00
CA VAL A 130 -16.04 7.93 -16.90
C VAL A 130 -15.24 6.68 -16.49
N ALA A 131 -14.69 5.95 -17.46
CA ALA A 131 -13.84 4.78 -17.18
C ALA A 131 -12.56 5.13 -16.41
N GLY A 132 -11.96 6.30 -16.66
CA GLY A 132 -10.80 6.78 -15.90
C GLY A 132 -11.14 7.32 -14.52
N LEU A 133 -12.40 7.74 -14.30
CA LEU A 133 -12.91 8.17 -13.00
C LEU A 133 -13.26 6.99 -12.06
N ALA A 134 -13.26 5.75 -12.55
CA ALA A 134 -13.43 4.56 -11.69
C ALA A 134 -12.24 4.34 -10.72
N ALA A 135 -11.19 5.16 -10.81
CA ALA A 135 -10.01 5.16 -9.95
C ALA A 135 -9.35 3.77 -9.84
N MET A 136 -9.18 3.20 -8.64
CA MET A 136 -8.56 1.87 -8.49
C MET A 136 -9.61 0.76 -8.35
N PRO A 137 -9.52 -0.36 -9.09
CA PRO A 137 -10.37 -1.51 -8.84
C PRO A 137 -9.97 -2.20 -7.52
N LYS A 138 -10.94 -2.83 -6.84
CA LYS A 138 -10.67 -3.59 -5.60
C LYS A 138 -9.82 -4.84 -5.84
N SER A 139 -10.03 -5.51 -6.96
CA SER A 139 -9.23 -6.63 -7.45
C SER A 139 -8.95 -6.49 -8.93
N LYS A 140 -7.79 -6.94 -9.40
CA LYS A 140 -7.50 -7.09 -10.83
C LYS A 140 -6.48 -8.22 -11.08
N PRO A 141 -6.46 -8.84 -12.28
CA PRO A 141 -5.38 -9.74 -12.68
C PRO A 141 -4.01 -9.07 -12.53
N PHE A 142 -3.02 -9.83 -12.05
CA PHE A 142 -1.68 -9.31 -11.83
C PHE A 142 -0.62 -10.42 -11.88
N GLY A 143 0.24 -10.39 -12.89
CA GLY A 143 1.24 -11.45 -13.10
C GLY A 143 0.57 -12.83 -13.19
N LYS A 144 1.07 -13.78 -12.40
CA LYS A 144 0.52 -15.15 -12.28
C LYS A 144 -0.61 -15.27 -11.25
N GLY A 145 -1.06 -14.16 -10.68
CA GLY A 145 -2.05 -14.12 -9.60
C GLY A 145 -2.98 -12.91 -9.70
N THR A 146 -3.38 -12.38 -8.53
CA THR A 146 -4.34 -11.27 -8.44
C THR A 146 -3.80 -10.16 -7.55
N HIS A 147 -3.99 -8.90 -7.95
CA HIS A 147 -3.75 -7.74 -7.10
C HIS A 147 -5.05 -7.35 -6.41
N TYR A 148 -5.07 -7.43 -5.08
CA TYR A 148 -6.19 -7.11 -4.21
C TYR A 148 -5.86 -5.92 -3.28
N ARG A 149 -6.87 -5.07 -3.04
CA ARG A 149 -6.79 -3.90 -2.14
C ARG A 149 -7.82 -4.08 -1.03
N PRO A 150 -7.49 -4.78 0.06
CA PRO A 150 -8.43 -5.10 1.12
C PRO A 150 -9.06 -3.85 1.76
N MET A 151 -8.25 -2.81 1.97
CA MET A 151 -8.56 -1.60 2.74
C MET A 151 -9.16 -0.46 1.92
N LEU A 152 -9.55 -0.72 0.67
CA LEU A 152 -9.87 0.34 -0.29
C LEU A 152 -11.03 1.25 0.12
N ASN A 153 -11.95 0.72 0.95
CA ASN A 153 -13.11 1.43 1.49
C ASN A 153 -12.88 1.90 2.94
N ILE A 154 -11.67 1.76 3.47
CA ILE A 154 -11.31 2.15 4.84
C ILE A 154 -10.73 3.55 4.82
N GLY A 155 -11.24 4.45 5.67
CA GLY A 155 -10.72 5.79 5.85
C GLY A 155 -9.40 5.83 6.63
N LYS A 156 -8.55 6.82 6.36
CA LYS A 156 -7.25 6.97 7.03
C LYS A 156 -7.36 7.08 8.56
N SER A 157 -8.41 7.73 9.06
CA SER A 157 -8.68 7.87 10.50
C SER A 157 -8.91 6.51 11.18
N VAL A 158 -9.59 5.57 10.52
CA VAL A 158 -9.82 4.21 11.01
C VAL A 158 -8.50 3.44 11.11
N ILE A 159 -7.63 3.59 10.11
CA ILE A 159 -6.29 2.98 10.08
C ILE A 159 -5.45 3.51 11.26
N LEU A 160 -5.41 4.84 11.44
CA LEU A 160 -4.68 5.47 12.54
C LEU A 160 -5.19 5.01 13.90
N LYS A 161 -6.51 4.96 14.09
CA LYS A 161 -7.13 4.47 15.33
C LYS A 161 -6.78 3.00 15.58
N TYR A 162 -6.83 2.16 14.55
CA TYR A 162 -6.45 0.76 14.68
C TYR A 162 -4.99 0.60 15.08
N ALA A 163 -4.07 1.33 14.45
CA ALA A 163 -2.65 1.29 14.78
C ALA A 163 -2.39 1.68 16.24
N LYS A 164 -3.00 2.79 16.69
CA LYS A 164 -2.87 3.26 18.08
C LYS A 164 -3.45 2.27 19.09
N ASN A 165 -4.64 1.74 18.84
CA ASN A 165 -5.32 0.81 19.73
C ASN A 165 -4.59 -0.54 19.89
N ASN A 166 -3.80 -0.94 18.89
CA ASN A 166 -2.99 -2.16 18.94
C ASN A 166 -1.50 -1.87 19.24
N HIS A 167 -1.15 -0.63 19.61
CA HIS A 167 0.22 -0.23 19.93
C HIS A 167 1.24 -0.60 18.85
N LEU A 168 0.87 -0.43 17.57
CA LEU A 168 1.75 -0.77 16.45
C LEU A 168 2.82 0.31 16.26
N SER A 169 4.04 -0.11 15.95
CA SER A 169 5.11 0.78 15.48
C SER A 169 5.13 0.81 13.96
N TRP A 170 5.54 1.92 13.35
CA TRP A 170 5.72 2.06 11.90
C TRP A 170 6.83 3.06 11.59
N VAL A 171 7.35 3.02 10.36
CA VAL A 171 8.29 4.03 9.87
C VAL A 171 7.53 5.17 9.18
N GLU A 172 8.03 6.39 9.32
CA GLU A 172 7.54 7.55 8.59
C GLU A 172 8.48 7.86 7.42
N ASP A 173 7.91 7.96 6.23
CA ASP A 173 8.64 8.34 5.02
C ASP A 173 8.51 9.85 4.80
N ASP A 174 9.61 10.58 5.05
CA ASP A 174 9.75 12.03 4.88
C ASP A 174 9.31 12.51 3.49
N SER A 175 9.47 11.67 2.46
CA SER A 175 9.09 12.03 1.09
C SER A 175 7.59 12.27 0.94
N ASN A 176 6.76 11.71 1.83
CA ASN A 176 5.31 11.95 1.86
C ASN A 176 4.95 13.42 2.10
N MET A 177 5.87 14.21 2.68
CA MET A 177 5.68 15.64 2.93
C MET A 177 6.11 16.52 1.75
N ASN A 178 6.76 15.95 0.73
CA ASN A 178 7.27 16.69 -0.40
C ASN A 178 6.16 17.03 -1.41
N LYS A 179 5.71 18.29 -1.38
CA LYS A 179 4.66 18.83 -2.26
C LYS A 179 5.05 18.94 -3.74
N LYS A 180 6.32 18.71 -4.12
CA LYS A 180 6.72 18.64 -5.54
C LYS A 180 6.06 17.46 -6.26
N PHE A 181 5.70 16.41 -5.53
CA PHE A 181 4.98 15.26 -6.06
C PHE A 181 3.48 15.56 -6.14
N ARG A 182 2.89 15.30 -7.31
CA ARG A 182 1.47 15.64 -7.58
C ARG A 182 0.51 15.00 -6.58
N ARG A 183 0.75 13.73 -6.20
CA ARG A 183 -0.06 13.04 -5.17
C ARG A 183 0.02 13.73 -3.82
N ASN A 184 1.24 14.02 -3.36
CA ASN A 184 1.46 14.69 -2.07
C ASN A 184 0.86 16.09 -2.07
N PHE A 185 0.94 16.82 -3.19
CA PHE A 185 0.27 18.11 -3.34
C PHE A 185 -1.25 17.99 -3.15
N LEU A 186 -1.89 17.01 -3.79
CA LEU A 186 -3.32 16.75 -3.60
C LEU A 186 -3.64 16.42 -2.14
N ARG A 187 -2.93 15.46 -1.55
CA ARG A 187 -3.11 15.01 -0.17
C ARG A 187 -2.94 16.13 0.86
N LEU A 188 -1.91 16.97 0.71
CA LEU A 188 -1.54 17.97 1.72
C LEU A 188 -2.20 19.33 1.51
N THR A 189 -2.69 19.62 0.29
CA THR A 189 -3.15 20.97 -0.06
C THR A 189 -4.57 21.01 -0.59
N ILE A 190 -4.96 20.07 -1.46
CA ILE A 190 -6.26 20.13 -2.15
C ILE A 190 -7.33 19.39 -1.37
N ILE A 191 -7.08 18.13 -1.00
CA ILE A 191 -8.05 17.31 -0.27
C ILE A 191 -8.49 17.96 1.05
N PRO A 192 -7.60 18.49 1.91
CA PRO A 192 -8.02 19.13 3.15
C PRO A 192 -8.92 20.35 2.93
N LYS A 193 -8.69 21.11 1.85
CA LYS A 193 -9.54 22.25 1.49
C LYS A 193 -10.92 21.79 1.02
N LEU A 194 -10.98 20.69 0.27
CA LEU A 194 -12.26 20.10 -0.15
C LEU A 194 -13.04 19.56 1.05
N GLU A 195 -12.39 18.83 1.95
CA GLU A 195 -13.00 18.29 3.18
C GLU A 195 -13.58 19.41 4.06
N ALA A 196 -12.86 20.54 4.19
CA ALA A 196 -13.31 21.69 4.97
C ALA A 196 -14.61 22.33 4.42
N VAL A 197 -14.82 22.27 3.10
CA VAL A 197 -15.99 22.86 2.43
C VAL A 197 -17.15 21.86 2.35
N ILE A 198 -16.85 20.60 2.08
CA ILE A 198 -17.86 19.60 1.70
C ILE A 198 -18.52 18.94 2.91
N LYS A 199 -17.93 19.01 4.12
CA LYS A 199 -18.47 18.45 5.39
C LYS A 199 -19.36 17.21 5.17
N ILE A 200 -18.74 16.09 4.78
CA ILE A 200 -19.38 14.76 4.81
C ILE A 200 -19.10 14.14 6.17
#